data_AF-A0A1Z9M1B0-F1
#
_entry.id   AF-A0A1Z9M1B0-F1
#
_cell.length_a   1.000
_cell.length_b   1.000
_cell.length_c   1.000
_cell.angle_alpha   90.00
_cell.angle_beta   90.00
_cell.angle_gamma   90.00
#
_symmetry.space_group_name_H-M   'P 1'
#
loop_
_entity.id
_entity.type
_entity.pdbx_description
1 polymer ?
#
loop_
_entity_poly.entity_id
_entity_poly.type
_entity_poly.pdbx_seq_one_letter_code
_entity_poly.pdbx_strand_id
1 'polypeptide(L)'
;MKKLIVLLAASCSMMFAENDATGSYRLTGLHVVYYDIARADVTVTVHDAYGMGVVVPVQEIPSGAIFNSTPNGPHGEPYLNAVGVNLNVTLNEDGSGQVTEGSYYPDINQVDCVSQVQVLPITDDLGYSADNSIGAVVPATNVLGLPSNSPRVGQTLGGLGLFQSEILDFFPMYEQPEKIPAVLPFVATTDGTLLAVSCGLACVTPQEALGGATLTDAVFGGDAGACTAACDAADPATAAAQFGGAGWMQGSVYGMYGTGDLGASMSAGNVDPQFYLEWSALDGPTSQSGLGDIIGEDEDGDGTDYDRIFGIPYTTVTTMNPACGFNLPIAGDVSALFPAECVEGVTSGNDFYLMDASLTAWGGFLTYNAASYQQVQGMCAQMGIDAATCDGYIAGNVPLADYDGDGVPETGFAYVLADDSATDFDPSCYSTGETCAGKLHMQFDPTCVPQLEAREVMLEFVETGGCEANGDSNGDGTTNVLDIV
;
A
#
# COMPACT_ATOMS: atom_id res chain seq x y z
N MET A 1 41.58 58.89 33.81
CA MET A 1 42.59 57.80 33.82
C MET A 1 41.87 56.49 34.08
N LYS A 2 41.94 55.53 33.13
CA LYS A 2 41.69 54.07 33.31
C LYS A 2 40.21 53.72 33.65
N LYS A 3 39.49 52.81 32.98
CA LYS A 3 39.88 51.59 32.27
C LYS A 3 38.85 51.23 31.18
N LEU A 4 39.40 50.81 30.05
CA LEU A 4 38.88 49.84 29.09
C LEU A 4 37.98 48.78 29.78
N ILE A 5 36.71 48.70 29.42
CA ILE A 5 35.89 47.50 29.59
C ILE A 5 35.76 46.91 28.19
N VAL A 6 36.63 45.93 27.92
CA VAL A 6 36.43 44.93 26.89
C VAL A 6 35.18 44.16 27.33
N LEU A 7 34.04 44.56 26.79
CA LEU A 7 32.80 43.81 26.92
C LEU A 7 32.96 42.58 26.04
N LEU A 8 32.90 41.45 26.71
CA LEU A 8 32.89 40.08 26.23
C LEU A 8 31.90 39.94 25.06
N ALA A 9 32.37 40.14 23.82
CA ALA A 9 31.67 39.77 22.58
C ALA A 9 31.85 38.26 22.33
N ALA A 10 31.46 37.46 23.33
CA ALA A 10 31.48 36.00 23.31
C ALA A 10 30.26 35.49 24.07
N SER A 11 29.06 35.84 23.59
CA SER A 11 27.78 35.23 23.98
C SER A 11 26.62 35.93 23.27
N CYS A 12 26.43 35.61 21.98
CA CYS A 12 25.18 35.69 21.19
C CYS A 12 25.55 35.71 19.70
N SER A 13 26.35 34.75 19.25
CA SER A 13 25.97 34.09 18.00
C SER A 13 24.65 33.39 18.35
N MET A 14 23.54 34.09 18.10
CA MET A 14 22.29 33.41 17.82
C MET A 14 22.66 32.42 16.71
N MET A 15 22.65 31.12 17.03
CA MET A 15 22.64 30.08 16.03
C MET A 15 21.34 30.30 15.25
N PHE A 16 21.40 31.14 14.22
CA PHE A 16 20.52 30.93 13.10
C PHE A 16 20.93 29.56 12.57
N ALA A 17 19.99 28.63 12.44
CA ALA A 17 20.22 27.49 11.57
C ALA A 17 20.68 28.09 10.23
N GLU A 18 21.91 27.82 9.82
CA GLU A 18 22.35 28.19 8.48
C GLU A 18 21.64 27.22 7.55
N ASN A 19 20.61 27.69 6.82
CA ASN A 19 19.93 26.87 5.81
C ASN A 19 20.86 26.71 4.61
N ASP A 20 21.75 25.74 4.72
CA ASP A 20 22.81 25.45 3.75
C ASP A 20 22.35 24.62 2.55
N ALA A 21 21.05 24.32 2.49
CA ALA A 21 20.37 23.80 1.30
C ALA A 21 19.92 24.89 0.31
N THR A 22 20.18 26.18 0.60
CA THR A 22 19.75 27.31 -0.25
C THR A 22 20.19 27.13 -1.71
N GLY A 23 19.25 27.31 -2.65
CA GLY A 23 19.52 27.17 -4.08
C GLY A 23 18.24 27.06 -4.92
N SER A 24 18.41 26.97 -6.23
CA SER A 24 17.31 26.64 -7.16
C SER A 24 17.67 25.35 -7.90
N TYR A 25 16.75 24.40 -7.86
CA TYR A 25 17.01 23.00 -8.19
C TYR A 25 15.95 22.48 -9.15
N ARG A 26 16.39 21.71 -10.14
CA ARG A 26 15.50 21.01 -11.07
C ARG A 26 15.72 19.51 -10.95
N LEU A 27 14.61 18.78 -10.83
CA LEU A 27 14.62 17.33 -10.69
C LEU A 27 15.23 16.66 -11.92
N THR A 28 16.11 15.69 -11.67
CA THR A 28 16.81 14.90 -12.69
C THR A 28 16.79 13.41 -12.40
N GLY A 29 16.55 12.99 -11.15
CA GLY A 29 16.37 11.59 -10.80
C GLY A 29 15.30 11.41 -9.72
N LEU A 30 14.56 10.31 -9.83
CA LEU A 30 13.46 9.94 -8.93
C LEU A 30 13.53 8.45 -8.62
N HIS A 31 13.50 8.11 -7.34
CA HIS A 31 13.22 6.74 -6.90
C HIS A 31 12.31 6.80 -5.67
N VAL A 32 11.12 6.23 -5.79
CA VAL A 32 10.14 6.19 -4.69
C VAL A 32 9.71 4.76 -4.47
N VAL A 33 9.53 4.37 -3.21
CA VAL A 33 8.88 3.11 -2.86
C VAL A 33 7.71 3.39 -1.95
N TYR A 34 6.54 2.95 -2.39
CA TYR A 34 5.30 3.01 -1.63
C TYR A 34 5.00 1.64 -1.01
N TYR A 35 4.49 1.66 0.22
CA TYR A 35 3.97 0.49 0.92
C TYR A 35 2.55 0.79 1.38
N ASP A 36 1.63 -0.03 0.88
CA ASP A 36 0.20 0.10 1.07
C ASP A 36 -0.24 -0.80 2.24
N ILE A 37 -0.73 -0.19 3.33
CA ILE A 37 -1.12 -0.87 4.57
C ILE A 37 -2.63 -0.77 4.74
N ALA A 38 -3.34 -1.91 4.79
CA ALA A 38 -4.78 -1.91 4.95
C ALA A 38 -5.21 -1.37 6.34
N ARG A 39 -6.19 -0.46 6.39
CA ARG A 39 -6.78 0.04 7.65
C ARG A 39 -7.88 -0.87 8.18
N ALA A 40 -8.56 -1.59 7.30
CA ALA A 40 -9.67 -2.49 7.64
C ALA A 40 -9.47 -3.88 7.04
N ASP A 41 -10.19 -4.87 7.59
CA ASP A 41 -10.31 -6.17 6.97
C ASP A 41 -11.13 -6.03 5.68
N VAL A 42 -10.54 -6.41 4.55
CA VAL A 42 -11.18 -6.34 3.22
C VAL A 42 -11.16 -7.70 2.57
N THR A 43 -12.35 -8.17 2.19
CA THR A 43 -12.54 -9.39 1.42
C THR A 43 -12.64 -9.05 -0.06
N VAL A 44 -11.74 -9.58 -0.87
CA VAL A 44 -11.81 -9.51 -2.33
C VAL A 44 -12.73 -10.63 -2.81
N THR A 45 -13.75 -10.29 -3.59
CA THR A 45 -14.77 -11.24 -4.06
C THR A 45 -14.84 -11.31 -5.58
N VAL A 46 -15.42 -12.42 -6.04
CA VAL A 46 -15.90 -12.59 -7.41
C VAL A 46 -17.35 -13.05 -7.35
N HIS A 47 -18.17 -12.65 -8.31
CA HIS A 47 -19.58 -13.04 -8.40
C HIS A 47 -19.88 -13.69 -9.75
N ASP A 48 -20.98 -14.44 -9.85
CA ASP A 48 -21.40 -15.02 -11.12
C ASP A 48 -21.95 -13.97 -12.09
N ALA A 49 -21.63 -14.13 -13.38
CA ALA A 49 -22.08 -13.22 -14.44
C ALA A 49 -23.60 -13.31 -14.75
N TYR A 50 -24.35 -14.18 -14.06
CA TYR A 50 -25.71 -14.56 -14.40
C TYR A 50 -26.77 -14.06 -13.40
N GLY A 51 -26.34 -13.47 -12.26
CA GLY A 51 -27.22 -13.03 -11.19
C GLY A 51 -27.82 -14.18 -10.36
N MET A 52 -27.14 -15.33 -10.30
CA MET A 52 -27.53 -16.48 -9.46
C MET A 52 -27.25 -16.23 -7.97
N GLY A 53 -26.42 -15.23 -7.64
CA GLY A 53 -26.04 -14.90 -6.27
C GLY A 53 -24.90 -15.77 -5.74
N VAL A 54 -24.12 -16.38 -6.63
CA VAL A 54 -22.89 -17.09 -6.27
C VAL A 54 -21.79 -16.05 -6.11
N VAL A 55 -21.33 -15.86 -4.88
CA VAL A 55 -20.22 -14.96 -4.54
C VAL A 55 -19.14 -15.78 -3.85
N VAL A 56 -17.90 -15.68 -4.34
CA VAL A 56 -16.76 -16.43 -3.83
C VAL A 56 -15.71 -15.44 -3.33
N PRO A 57 -15.33 -15.49 -2.03
CA PRO A 57 -14.17 -14.76 -1.54
C PRO A 57 -12.91 -15.41 -2.11
N VAL A 58 -12.03 -14.60 -2.72
CA VAL A 58 -10.80 -15.07 -3.37
C VAL A 58 -9.54 -14.63 -2.62
N GLN A 59 -9.62 -13.57 -1.83
CA GLN A 59 -8.52 -13.10 -1.00
C GLN A 59 -9.05 -12.33 0.21
N GLU A 60 -8.43 -12.54 1.37
CA GLU A 60 -8.64 -11.71 2.55
C GLU A 60 -7.42 -10.81 2.75
N ILE A 61 -7.66 -9.52 2.93
CA ILE A 61 -6.64 -8.52 3.26
C ILE A 61 -6.92 -8.08 4.69
N PRO A 62 -6.16 -8.55 5.69
CA PRO A 62 -6.36 -8.16 7.07
C PRO A 62 -5.94 -6.71 7.34
N SER A 63 -6.62 -6.04 8.27
CA SER A 63 -6.18 -4.76 8.81
C SER A 63 -4.75 -4.87 9.35
N GLY A 64 -3.90 -3.89 9.01
CA GLY A 64 -2.48 -3.87 9.35
C GLY A 64 -1.57 -4.64 8.39
N ALA A 65 -2.11 -5.36 7.39
CA ALA A 65 -1.27 -6.04 6.40
C ALA A 65 -0.73 -5.05 5.36
N ILE A 66 0.57 -5.14 5.09
CA ILE A 66 1.17 -4.56 3.89
C ILE A 66 0.77 -5.44 2.71
N PHE A 67 -0.23 -5.00 1.94
CA PHE A 67 -0.81 -5.82 0.88
C PHE A 67 -0.25 -5.50 -0.50
N ASN A 68 0.37 -4.33 -0.67
CA ASN A 68 1.06 -3.96 -1.89
C ASN A 68 2.35 -3.15 -1.59
N SER A 69 3.31 -3.25 -2.52
CA SER A 69 4.52 -2.44 -2.51
C SER A 69 4.86 -2.05 -3.93
N THR A 70 5.04 -0.76 -4.18
CA THR A 70 5.23 -0.21 -5.51
C THR A 70 6.56 0.54 -5.58
N PRO A 71 7.64 -0.11 -6.04
CA PRO A 71 8.88 0.57 -6.38
C PRO A 71 8.70 1.33 -7.71
N ASN A 72 9.02 2.61 -7.71
CA ASN A 72 8.94 3.49 -8.86
C ASN A 72 10.29 4.19 -9.09
N GLY A 73 11.13 3.59 -9.92
CA GLY A 73 12.47 4.06 -10.23
C GLY A 73 13.54 2.98 -10.01
N PRO A 74 14.83 3.35 -10.05
CA PRO A 74 15.35 4.72 -10.25
C PRO A 74 15.17 5.21 -11.70
N HIS A 75 14.46 6.33 -11.84
CA HIS A 75 14.23 7.02 -13.11
C HIS A 75 15.21 8.18 -13.26
N GLY A 76 15.74 8.35 -14.47
CA GLY A 76 16.54 9.51 -14.84
C GLY A 76 15.76 10.48 -15.72
N GLU A 77 16.40 11.59 -16.06
CA GLU A 77 15.81 12.71 -16.80
C GLU A 77 15.13 12.30 -18.13
N PRO A 78 15.66 11.35 -18.94
CA PRO A 78 14.98 10.93 -20.18
C PRO A 78 13.59 10.31 -19.92
N TYR A 79 13.42 9.56 -18.83
CA TYR A 79 12.13 8.97 -18.48
C TYR A 79 11.19 10.04 -17.93
N LEU A 80 11.67 10.87 -17.00
CA LEU A 80 10.88 11.94 -16.39
C LEU A 80 10.30 12.89 -17.45
N ASN A 81 11.12 13.30 -18.42
CA ASN A 81 10.69 14.11 -19.55
C ASN A 81 9.66 13.40 -20.45
N ALA A 82 9.78 12.08 -20.64
CA ALA A 82 8.85 11.31 -21.46
C ALA A 82 7.47 11.17 -20.82
N VAL A 83 7.40 11.10 -19.49
CA VAL A 83 6.13 11.05 -18.74
C VAL A 83 5.62 12.43 -18.31
N GLY A 84 6.34 13.49 -18.62
CA GLY A 84 5.95 14.88 -18.33
C GLY A 84 6.13 15.29 -16.86
N VAL A 85 6.94 14.56 -16.10
CA VAL A 85 7.25 14.91 -14.70
C VAL A 85 8.43 15.87 -14.66
N ASN A 86 8.24 17.00 -13.97
CA ASN A 86 9.27 18.01 -13.74
C ASN A 86 9.02 18.68 -12.39
N LEU A 87 10.04 18.82 -11.54
CA LEU A 87 9.90 19.50 -10.27
C LEU A 87 11.02 20.52 -10.12
N ASN A 88 10.63 21.78 -9.94
CA ASN A 88 11.54 22.91 -9.80
C ASN A 88 11.35 23.54 -8.43
N VAL A 89 12.36 23.41 -7.57
CA VAL A 89 12.32 23.83 -6.16
C VAL A 89 13.31 24.97 -5.94
N THR A 90 12.85 26.04 -5.30
CA THR A 90 13.73 27.09 -4.80
C THR A 90 13.70 27.06 -3.28
N LEU A 91 14.88 27.05 -2.65
CA LEU A 91 15.07 27.11 -1.20
C LEU A 91 15.84 28.39 -0.85
N ASN A 92 15.29 29.21 0.03
CA ASN A 92 15.86 30.52 0.41
C ASN A 92 16.59 30.45 1.77
N GLU A 93 17.54 31.36 1.99
CA GLU A 93 18.35 31.41 3.22
C GLU A 93 17.51 31.59 4.50
N ASP A 94 16.35 32.23 4.41
CA ASP A 94 15.46 32.49 5.55
C ASP A 94 14.60 31.29 5.98
N GLY A 95 14.71 30.15 5.29
CA GLY A 95 13.94 28.94 5.55
C GLY A 95 12.60 28.88 4.82
N SER A 96 12.29 29.87 3.97
CA SER A 96 11.20 29.76 3.01
C SER A 96 11.66 29.07 1.74
N GLY A 97 10.77 28.38 1.04
CA GLY A 97 11.02 27.85 -0.28
C GLY A 97 9.75 27.89 -1.13
N GLN A 98 9.84 27.40 -2.35
CA GLN A 98 8.69 27.29 -3.23
C GLN A 98 8.88 26.18 -4.26
N VAL A 99 7.79 25.51 -4.62
CA VAL A 99 7.67 24.80 -5.89
C VAL A 99 7.22 25.79 -6.95
N THR A 100 8.05 25.98 -7.97
CA THR A 100 7.87 27.05 -8.96
C THR A 100 6.94 26.65 -10.11
N GLU A 101 6.31 27.66 -10.71
CA GLU A 101 5.47 27.51 -11.90
C GLU A 101 6.23 26.77 -13.02
N GLY A 102 5.54 25.85 -13.70
CA GLY A 102 6.15 24.94 -14.67
C GLY A 102 6.58 23.59 -14.09
N SER A 103 6.38 23.37 -12.78
CA SER A 103 6.46 22.05 -12.16
C SER A 103 5.20 21.23 -12.44
N TYR A 104 5.39 19.94 -12.70
CA TYR A 104 4.37 18.95 -12.99
C TYR A 104 4.65 17.69 -12.18
N TYR A 105 3.71 17.28 -11.34
CA TYR A 105 3.87 16.16 -10.43
C TYR A 105 2.77 15.11 -10.65
N PRO A 106 3.07 13.81 -10.50
CA PRO A 106 2.06 12.77 -10.56
C PRO A 106 1.03 12.94 -9.45
N ASP A 107 -0.23 12.75 -9.80
CA ASP A 107 -1.36 12.70 -8.91
C ASP A 107 -2.20 11.46 -9.25
N ILE A 108 -2.92 10.94 -8.25
CA ILE A 108 -3.76 9.76 -8.40
C ILE A 108 -5.18 10.14 -8.02
N ASN A 109 -6.07 10.14 -9.01
CA ASN A 109 -7.49 10.26 -8.76
C ASN A 109 -8.11 8.86 -8.70
N GLN A 110 -8.81 8.56 -7.62
CA GLN A 110 -9.49 7.29 -7.44
C GLN A 110 -11.00 7.45 -7.72
N VAL A 111 -11.51 6.71 -8.69
CA VAL A 111 -12.93 6.69 -9.03
C VAL A 111 -13.38 5.24 -9.16
N ASP A 112 -14.42 4.84 -8.41
CA ASP A 112 -15.00 3.50 -8.44
C ASP A 112 -13.96 2.37 -8.28
N CYS A 113 -13.05 2.52 -7.30
CA CYS A 113 -11.96 1.57 -7.03
C CYS A 113 -10.97 1.38 -8.20
N VAL A 114 -10.89 2.37 -9.10
CA VAL A 114 -9.87 2.44 -10.15
C VAL A 114 -9.01 3.68 -9.92
N SER A 115 -7.73 3.45 -9.65
CA SER A 115 -6.73 4.52 -9.53
C SER A 115 -6.30 5.01 -10.92
N GLN A 116 -6.55 6.28 -11.22
CA GLN A 116 -6.15 6.93 -12.46
C GLN A 116 -4.98 7.87 -12.17
N VAL A 117 -3.83 7.56 -12.77
CA VAL A 117 -2.66 8.42 -12.68
C VAL A 117 -2.80 9.58 -13.67
N GLN A 118 -2.62 10.79 -13.17
CA GLN A 118 -2.52 12.01 -13.96
C GLN A 118 -1.24 12.76 -13.57
N VAL A 119 -0.80 13.68 -14.43
CA VAL A 119 0.33 14.57 -14.13
C VAL A 119 -0.20 15.98 -14.23
N LEU A 120 -0.18 16.69 -13.10
CA LEU A 120 -0.82 17.99 -12.96
C LEU A 120 0.22 19.09 -12.72
N PRO A 121 -0.01 20.31 -13.23
CA PRO A 121 0.83 21.46 -12.88
C PRO A 121 0.65 21.80 -11.40
N ILE A 122 1.76 22.06 -10.72
CA ILE A 122 1.78 22.37 -9.29
C ILE A 122 2.62 23.60 -8.96
N THR A 123 2.23 24.29 -7.91
CA THR A 123 2.97 25.37 -7.24
C THR A 123 2.71 25.25 -5.74
N ASP A 124 3.69 25.57 -4.90
CA ASP A 124 3.57 25.43 -3.46
C ASP A 124 4.51 26.38 -2.72
N ASP A 125 4.10 26.88 -1.56
CA ASP A 125 4.92 27.69 -0.66
C ASP A 125 5.49 26.80 0.44
N LEU A 126 6.81 26.67 0.47
CA LEU A 126 7.51 25.75 1.36
C LEU A 126 8.06 26.45 2.61
N GLY A 127 8.06 25.73 3.73
CA GLY A 127 8.80 26.08 4.93
C GLY A 127 9.72 24.94 5.30
N TYR A 128 11.03 25.22 5.38
CA TYR A 128 12.05 24.20 5.57
C TYR A 128 13.15 24.64 6.54
N SER A 129 13.86 23.64 7.05
CA SER A 129 15.11 23.81 7.81
C SER A 129 16.13 22.83 7.29
N ALA A 130 17.39 23.25 7.16
CA ALA A 130 18.48 22.39 6.72
C ALA A 130 19.76 22.65 7.55
N ASP A 131 20.55 21.59 7.74
CA ASP A 131 21.87 21.67 8.37
C ASP A 131 22.76 20.50 7.87
N ASN A 132 23.76 20.83 7.04
CA ASN A 132 24.74 19.88 6.50
C ASN A 132 25.82 19.49 7.54
N SER A 133 25.88 20.17 8.69
CA SER A 133 26.84 19.88 9.75
C SER A 133 26.41 18.75 10.69
N ILE A 134 25.13 18.32 10.60
CA ILE A 134 24.57 17.22 11.41
C ILE A 134 25.38 15.94 11.22
N GLY A 135 25.78 15.64 9.97
CA GLY A 135 26.51 14.41 9.65
C GLY A 135 25.76 13.16 10.07
N ALA A 136 24.44 13.12 9.81
CA ALA A 136 23.61 11.95 10.08
C ALA A 136 23.99 10.82 9.12
N VAL A 137 23.91 9.58 9.60
CA VAL A 137 24.12 8.39 8.77
C VAL A 137 22.79 7.97 8.18
N VAL A 138 22.74 7.79 6.86
CA VAL A 138 21.53 7.33 6.17
C VAL A 138 21.09 5.99 6.76
N PRO A 139 19.86 5.89 7.31
CA PRO A 139 19.37 4.68 7.95
C PRO A 139 19.37 3.47 7.01
N ALA A 140 19.63 2.28 7.56
CA ALA A 140 19.56 1.03 6.81
C ALA A 140 18.11 0.51 6.63
N THR A 141 17.15 1.17 7.27
CA THR A 141 15.74 0.79 7.27
C THR A 141 14.85 2.00 7.06
N ASN A 142 13.71 1.80 6.39
CA ASN A 142 12.66 2.82 6.29
C ASN A 142 11.81 2.89 7.57
N VAL A 143 10.79 3.76 7.60
CA VAL A 143 9.88 3.93 8.75
C VAL A 143 9.20 2.64 9.21
N LEU A 144 8.96 1.69 8.30
CA LEU A 144 8.36 0.39 8.63
C LEU A 144 9.36 -0.57 9.29
N GLY A 145 10.65 -0.26 9.29
CA GLY A 145 11.72 -1.17 9.71
C GLY A 145 12.17 -2.15 8.62
N LEU A 146 11.66 -2.00 7.39
CA LEU A 146 12.11 -2.78 6.24
C LEU A 146 13.43 -2.24 5.71
N PRO A 147 14.26 -3.07 5.02
CA PRO A 147 15.49 -2.59 4.40
C PRO A 147 15.25 -1.37 3.50
N SER A 148 16.06 -0.32 3.70
CA SER A 148 15.98 0.91 2.91
C SER A 148 16.36 0.67 1.45
N ASN A 149 15.66 1.34 0.54
CA ASN A 149 15.96 1.37 -0.90
C ASN A 149 16.90 2.51 -1.29
N SER A 150 17.35 3.31 -0.31
CA SER A 150 18.27 4.41 -0.55
C SER A 150 19.59 3.91 -1.15
N PRO A 151 20.10 4.54 -2.22
CA PRO A 151 21.44 4.26 -2.74
C PRO A 151 22.54 4.81 -1.82
N ARG A 152 22.16 5.55 -0.77
CA ARG A 152 23.07 6.26 0.13
C ARG A 152 23.17 5.64 1.52
N VAL A 153 22.55 4.47 1.77
CA VAL A 153 22.64 3.76 3.06
C VAL A 153 24.07 3.71 3.59
N GLY A 154 24.24 4.15 4.84
CA GLY A 154 25.53 4.18 5.53
C GLY A 154 26.45 5.34 5.15
N GLN A 155 26.09 6.18 4.16
CA GLN A 155 26.77 7.44 3.90
C GLN A 155 26.37 8.48 4.94
N THR A 156 27.19 9.52 5.07
CA THR A 156 26.94 10.64 5.97
C THR A 156 26.42 11.83 5.17
N LEU A 157 25.23 12.31 5.51
CA LEU A 157 24.55 13.44 4.86
C LEU A 157 24.13 14.51 5.90
N GLY A 158 23.70 15.65 5.39
CA GLY A 158 22.98 16.67 6.15
C GLY A 158 21.55 16.25 6.49
N GLY A 159 20.92 16.97 7.40
CA GLY A 159 19.49 16.86 7.66
C GLY A 159 18.72 17.94 6.94
N LEU A 160 17.54 17.61 6.39
CA LEU A 160 16.57 18.57 5.88
C LEU A 160 15.18 18.22 6.39
N GLY A 161 14.47 19.19 6.95
CA GLY A 161 13.08 19.02 7.37
C GLY A 161 12.16 19.96 6.62
N LEU A 162 11.00 19.45 6.22
CA LEU A 162 9.91 20.21 5.60
C LEU A 162 8.72 20.27 6.59
N PHE A 163 8.19 21.46 6.83
CA PHE A 163 7.14 21.70 7.83
C PHE A 163 6.01 22.63 7.35
N GLN A 164 6.05 23.05 6.09
CA GLN A 164 4.97 23.75 5.41
C GLN A 164 5.03 23.37 3.94
N SER A 165 3.90 22.89 3.42
CA SER A 165 3.66 22.48 2.03
C SER A 165 2.17 22.12 1.94
N GLU A 166 1.54 22.33 0.79
CA GLU A 166 0.20 21.81 0.48
C GLU A 166 0.28 20.47 -0.28
N ILE A 167 1.44 20.15 -0.88
CA ILE A 167 1.58 19.04 -1.84
C ILE A 167 2.55 17.96 -1.35
N LEU A 168 3.64 18.37 -0.70
CA LEU A 168 4.69 17.46 -0.25
C LEU A 168 4.52 17.12 1.22
N ASP A 169 5.07 15.96 1.59
CA ASP A 169 5.03 15.47 2.96
C ASP A 169 5.81 16.33 3.91
N PHE A 170 5.33 16.41 5.14
CA PHE A 170 6.16 16.92 6.22
C PHE A 170 7.09 15.80 6.67
N PHE A 171 8.33 16.18 6.95
CA PHE A 171 9.32 15.25 7.48
C PHE A 171 10.34 16.00 8.34
N PRO A 172 10.84 15.37 9.41
CA PRO A 172 11.76 16.02 10.33
C PRO A 172 13.19 16.02 9.78
N MET A 173 13.95 17.07 10.10
CA MET A 173 15.37 17.18 9.78
C MET A 173 16.25 16.10 10.43
N TYR A 174 15.79 15.53 11.53
CA TYR A 174 16.49 14.49 12.27
C TYR A 174 15.65 13.23 12.26
N GLU A 175 16.31 12.07 12.32
CA GLU A 175 15.63 10.80 12.57
C GLU A 175 14.80 10.89 13.86
N GLN A 176 13.49 10.65 13.75
CA GLN A 176 12.56 10.61 14.87
C GLN A 176 11.77 9.30 14.84
N PRO A 177 11.62 8.62 15.98
CA PRO A 177 10.72 7.49 16.10
C PRO A 177 9.29 7.90 15.75
N GLU A 178 8.58 7.05 15.02
CA GLU A 178 7.20 7.29 14.60
C GLU A 178 6.23 6.42 15.39
N LYS A 179 5.09 6.98 15.81
CA LYS A 179 4.05 6.20 16.47
C LYS A 179 3.35 5.32 15.43
N ILE A 180 2.89 4.14 15.83
CA ILE A 180 1.94 3.41 14.98
C ILE A 180 0.63 4.23 14.90
N PRO A 181 0.08 4.46 13.69
CA PRO A 181 -1.21 5.12 13.54
C PRO A 181 -2.29 4.39 14.34
N ALA A 182 -3.10 5.14 15.09
CA ALA A 182 -4.06 4.59 16.06
C ALA A 182 -5.15 3.71 15.40
N VAL A 183 -5.35 3.84 14.09
CA VAL A 183 -6.28 3.06 13.28
C VAL A 183 -5.76 1.66 12.93
N LEU A 184 -4.48 1.38 13.20
CA LEU A 184 -3.87 0.08 12.91
C LEU A 184 -3.70 -0.76 14.17
N PRO A 185 -4.18 -2.02 14.19
CA PRO A 185 -3.92 -2.94 15.30
C PRO A 185 -2.46 -3.41 15.34
N PHE A 186 -1.83 -3.51 14.16
CA PHE A 186 -0.42 -3.89 13.94
C PHE A 186 -0.01 -3.47 12.52
N VAL A 187 1.27 -3.65 12.20
CA VAL A 187 1.78 -3.64 10.82
C VAL A 187 2.52 -4.95 10.58
N ALA A 188 2.21 -5.65 9.49
CA ALA A 188 2.84 -6.92 9.14
C ALA A 188 3.08 -7.06 7.64
N THR A 189 4.13 -7.78 7.26
CA THR A 189 4.32 -8.21 5.87
C THR A 189 3.40 -9.40 5.55
N THR A 190 3.23 -9.70 4.25
CA THR A 190 2.37 -10.80 3.78
C THR A 190 2.80 -12.19 4.24
N ASP A 191 4.05 -12.38 4.65
CA ASP A 191 4.54 -13.64 5.22
C ASP A 191 4.24 -13.82 6.71
N GLY A 192 3.59 -12.81 7.33
CA GLY A 192 3.23 -12.80 8.73
C GLY A 192 4.29 -12.18 9.66
N THR A 193 5.39 -11.65 9.12
CA THR A 193 6.40 -10.94 9.93
C THR A 193 5.82 -9.63 10.47
N LEU A 194 5.70 -9.52 11.80
CA LEU A 194 5.26 -8.31 12.50
C LEU A 194 6.35 -7.23 12.50
N LEU A 195 5.98 -6.03 12.06
CA LEU A 195 6.82 -4.84 12.00
C LEU A 195 6.44 -3.80 13.07
N ALA A 196 5.18 -3.75 13.48
CA ALA A 196 4.74 -2.92 14.60
C ALA A 196 3.48 -3.52 15.22
N VAL A 197 3.22 -3.21 16.49
CA VAL A 197 2.00 -3.65 17.19
C VAL A 197 1.47 -2.49 18.00
N SER A 198 0.17 -2.25 17.94
CA SER A 198 -0.50 -1.24 18.76
C SER A 198 -0.43 -1.57 20.24
N CYS A 199 -0.48 -0.55 21.09
CA CYS A 199 -0.58 -0.74 22.54
C CYS A 199 -1.84 -1.54 22.94
N GLY A 200 -2.96 -1.30 22.25
CA GLY A 200 -4.21 -2.03 22.48
C GLY A 200 -4.04 -3.54 22.27
N LEU A 201 -3.46 -3.95 21.14
CA LEU A 201 -3.23 -5.36 20.84
C LEU A 201 -2.15 -5.97 21.74
N ALA A 202 -1.05 -5.27 21.97
CA ALA A 202 0.05 -5.76 22.81
C ALA A 202 -0.39 -6.04 24.26
N CYS A 203 -1.30 -5.24 24.80
CA CYS A 203 -1.78 -5.39 26.17
C CYS A 203 -2.67 -6.61 26.40
N VAL A 204 -3.36 -7.09 25.36
CA VAL A 204 -4.33 -8.20 25.46
C VAL A 204 -3.86 -9.48 24.78
N THR A 205 -2.74 -9.44 24.06
CA THR A 205 -2.17 -10.63 23.42
C THR A 205 -1.35 -11.43 24.44
N PRO A 206 -1.58 -12.76 24.57
CA PRO A 206 -0.73 -13.63 25.38
C PRO A 206 0.73 -13.59 24.92
N GLN A 207 1.66 -13.41 25.86
CA GLN A 207 3.09 -13.32 25.57
C GLN A 207 3.84 -14.53 26.12
N GLU A 208 4.70 -15.14 25.30
CA GLU A 208 5.53 -16.28 25.71
C GLU A 208 6.47 -15.90 26.88
N ALA A 209 7.02 -14.68 26.84
CA ALA A 209 7.87 -14.13 27.90
C ALA A 209 7.15 -14.04 29.27
N LEU A 210 5.81 -14.00 29.26
CA LEU A 210 4.95 -13.98 30.44
C LEU A 210 4.33 -15.36 30.74
N GLY A 211 4.83 -16.43 30.13
CA GLY A 211 4.31 -17.78 30.30
C GLY A 211 2.90 -17.97 29.72
N GLY A 212 2.55 -17.20 28.68
CA GLY A 212 1.23 -17.22 28.04
C GLY A 212 0.19 -16.34 28.73
N ALA A 213 0.58 -15.51 29.70
CA ALA A 213 -0.27 -14.45 30.24
C ALA A 213 -0.24 -13.19 29.36
N THR A 214 -1.26 -12.34 29.49
CA THR A 214 -1.28 -11.01 28.89
C THR A 214 -0.53 -10.00 29.77
N LEU A 215 -0.07 -8.88 29.21
CA LEU A 215 0.46 -7.76 30.03
C LEU A 215 -0.60 -7.24 31.01
N THR A 216 -1.85 -7.17 30.55
CA THR A 216 -3.00 -6.77 31.36
C THR A 216 -3.10 -7.60 32.64
N ASP A 217 -3.04 -8.92 32.54
CA ASP A 217 -3.18 -9.81 33.71
C ASP A 217 -1.91 -9.84 34.57
N ALA A 218 -0.74 -9.92 33.94
CA ALA A 218 0.52 -10.13 34.63
C ALA A 218 1.05 -8.87 35.34
N VAL A 219 0.78 -7.68 34.79
CA VAL A 219 1.39 -6.41 35.23
C VAL A 219 0.34 -5.42 35.73
N PHE A 220 -0.83 -5.36 35.08
CA PHE A 220 -1.85 -4.35 35.36
C PHE A 220 -3.07 -4.89 36.14
N GLY A 221 -3.00 -6.11 36.65
CA GLY A 221 -4.02 -6.68 37.53
C GLY A 221 -5.40 -6.85 36.87
N GLY A 222 -5.45 -7.03 35.55
CA GLY A 222 -6.68 -7.20 34.78
C GLY A 222 -7.24 -5.90 34.18
N ASP A 223 -6.59 -4.75 34.40
CA ASP A 223 -7.05 -3.47 33.83
C ASP A 223 -6.40 -3.19 32.47
N ALA A 224 -7.10 -3.58 31.39
CA ALA A 224 -6.64 -3.37 30.02
C ALA A 224 -6.52 -1.88 29.66
N GLY A 225 -7.41 -1.02 30.20
CA GLY A 225 -7.37 0.42 29.94
C GLY A 225 -6.14 1.07 30.55
N ALA A 226 -5.78 0.67 31.77
CA ALA A 226 -4.55 1.13 32.41
C ALA A 226 -3.29 0.65 31.68
N CYS A 227 -3.30 -0.58 31.15
CA CYS A 227 -2.20 -1.10 30.33
C CYS A 227 -2.01 -0.27 29.06
N THR A 228 -3.08 -0.09 28.27
CA THR A 228 -3.01 0.64 27.01
C THR A 228 -2.59 2.09 27.24
N ALA A 229 -3.17 2.79 28.22
CA ALA A 229 -2.80 4.17 28.53
C ALA A 229 -1.35 4.32 28.98
N ALA A 230 -0.81 3.36 29.74
CA ALA A 230 0.60 3.37 30.14
C ALA A 230 1.54 3.13 28.95
N CYS A 231 1.16 2.27 28.02
CA CYS A 231 1.90 2.01 26.79
C CYS A 231 1.86 3.21 25.84
N ASP A 232 0.69 3.83 25.63
CA ASP A 232 0.55 4.99 24.74
C ASP A 232 1.39 6.18 25.22
N ALA A 233 1.44 6.40 26.54
CA ALA A 233 2.25 7.44 27.17
C ALA A 233 3.76 7.11 27.22
N ALA A 234 4.16 5.88 26.87
CA ALA A 234 5.55 5.47 26.91
C ALA A 234 6.33 6.12 25.74
N ASP A 235 7.45 6.74 26.08
CA ASP A 235 8.48 7.09 25.10
C ASP A 235 9.06 5.83 24.43
N PRO A 236 9.78 5.94 23.30
CA PRO A 236 10.27 4.76 22.58
C PRO A 236 11.14 3.82 23.44
N ALA A 237 11.96 4.39 24.34
CA ALA A 237 12.83 3.61 25.21
C ALA A 237 12.03 2.83 26.27
N THR A 238 11.00 3.45 26.85
CA THR A 238 10.09 2.85 27.83
C THR A 238 9.22 1.79 27.15
N ALA A 239 8.72 2.08 25.95
CA ALA A 239 7.96 1.12 25.14
C ALA A 239 8.79 -0.12 24.83
N ALA A 240 10.04 0.05 24.38
CA ALA A 240 10.96 -1.07 24.15
C ALA A 240 11.21 -1.90 25.41
N ALA A 241 11.42 -1.24 26.56
CA ALA A 241 11.77 -1.91 27.81
C ALA A 241 10.59 -2.62 28.49
N GLN A 242 9.38 -2.07 28.39
CA GLN A 242 8.23 -2.51 29.19
C GLN A 242 7.11 -3.15 28.37
N PHE A 243 7.02 -2.81 27.08
CA PHE A 243 5.93 -3.22 26.19
C PHE A 243 6.43 -3.88 24.90
N GLY A 244 7.73 -4.24 24.83
CA GLY A 244 8.32 -4.88 23.66
C GLY A 244 8.36 -3.99 22.41
N GLY A 245 8.30 -2.67 22.57
CA GLY A 245 8.27 -1.70 21.49
C GLY A 245 6.87 -1.34 20.99
N ALA A 246 5.82 -1.88 21.60
CA ALA A 246 4.44 -1.59 21.20
C ALA A 246 4.11 -0.09 21.23
N GLY A 247 3.25 0.32 20.29
CA GLY A 247 2.86 1.71 20.08
C GLY A 247 3.81 2.50 19.17
N TRP A 248 4.94 1.93 18.75
CA TRP A 248 5.92 2.59 17.90
C TRP A 248 6.25 1.73 16.67
N MET A 249 6.60 2.40 15.58
CA MET A 249 7.16 1.77 14.39
C MET A 249 8.58 1.25 14.68
N GLN A 250 9.00 0.19 14.00
CA GLN A 250 10.37 -0.34 14.12
C GLN A 250 11.42 0.59 13.50
N GLY A 251 11.04 1.32 12.46
CA GLY A 251 11.86 2.35 11.85
C GLY A 251 11.56 3.74 12.37
N SER A 252 12.11 4.73 11.67
CA SER A 252 11.95 6.14 12.00
C SER A 252 11.61 6.96 10.75
N VAL A 253 10.98 8.10 10.96
CA VAL A 253 10.83 9.14 9.94
C VAL A 253 12.07 10.04 9.96
N TYR A 254 12.46 10.53 8.79
CA TYR A 254 13.63 11.39 8.63
C TYR A 254 13.58 12.13 7.29
N GLY A 255 14.33 13.22 7.20
CA GLY A 255 14.70 13.86 5.94
C GLY A 255 16.20 14.16 5.94
N MET A 256 16.87 13.72 4.88
CA MET A 256 18.32 13.82 4.72
C MET A 256 18.64 14.40 3.36
N TYR A 257 19.71 15.18 3.30
CA TYR A 257 20.08 15.84 2.07
C TYR A 257 21.60 15.97 1.91
N GLY A 258 22.05 16.08 0.67
CA GLY A 258 23.45 16.34 0.35
C GLY A 258 23.59 17.36 -0.77
N THR A 259 24.69 18.11 -0.73
CA THR A 259 25.08 19.08 -1.77
C THR A 259 26.52 18.86 -2.22
N GLY A 260 26.86 19.36 -3.40
CA GLY A 260 28.23 19.34 -3.93
C GLY A 260 28.53 18.08 -4.74
N ASP A 261 29.70 17.46 -4.51
CA ASP A 261 30.12 16.25 -5.21
C ASP A 261 29.48 15.01 -4.58
N LEU A 262 28.31 14.65 -5.10
CA LEU A 262 27.52 13.51 -4.65
C LEU A 262 27.88 12.22 -5.41
N GLY A 263 28.82 12.28 -6.35
CA GLY A 263 29.16 11.16 -7.23
C GLY A 263 28.04 10.82 -8.22
N ALA A 264 28.08 9.60 -8.76
CA ALA A 264 27.18 9.19 -9.83
C ALA A 264 25.71 9.16 -9.40
N SER A 265 24.82 9.55 -10.33
CA SER A 265 23.37 9.42 -10.17
C SER A 265 22.93 7.98 -9.86
N MET A 266 21.86 7.85 -9.08
CA MET A 266 21.17 6.59 -8.83
C MET A 266 20.57 5.97 -10.10
N SER A 267 20.33 6.77 -11.14
CA SER A 267 19.92 6.28 -12.46
C SER A 267 21.11 6.18 -13.41
N ALA A 268 21.39 4.97 -13.89
CA ALA A 268 22.58 4.71 -14.69
C ALA A 268 22.58 5.50 -16.01
N GLY A 269 23.65 6.29 -16.24
CA GLY A 269 23.80 7.12 -17.44
C GLY A 269 23.05 8.45 -17.39
N ASN A 270 22.49 8.82 -16.24
CA ASN A 270 21.90 10.13 -15.98
C ASN A 270 22.98 11.16 -15.57
N VAL A 271 22.60 12.44 -15.51
CA VAL A 271 23.48 13.50 -15.00
C VAL A 271 23.75 13.32 -13.51
N ASP A 272 24.99 13.56 -13.08
CA ASP A 272 25.35 13.49 -11.66
C ASP A 272 24.62 14.57 -10.85
N PRO A 273 24.00 14.23 -9.72
CA PRO A 273 23.26 15.19 -8.91
C PRO A 273 24.17 16.22 -8.25
N GLN A 274 23.68 17.45 -8.15
CA GLN A 274 24.30 18.54 -7.37
C GLN A 274 23.59 18.76 -6.04
N PHE A 275 22.35 18.28 -5.94
CA PHE A 275 21.55 18.23 -4.72
C PHE A 275 20.81 16.89 -4.66
N TYR A 276 20.85 16.25 -3.50
CA TYR A 276 20.13 15.00 -3.21
C TYR A 276 19.26 15.23 -2.00
N LEU A 277 18.02 14.74 -2.05
CA LEU A 277 17.08 14.77 -0.94
C LEU A 277 16.43 13.40 -0.83
N GLU A 278 16.39 12.87 0.37
CA GLU A 278 15.61 11.69 0.69
C GLU A 278 14.81 11.87 1.98
N TRP A 279 13.65 11.25 2.05
CA TRP A 279 12.88 11.17 3.27
C TRP A 279 12.13 9.85 3.37
N SER A 280 11.83 9.48 4.61
CA SER A 280 10.93 8.39 4.93
C SER A 280 9.76 8.95 5.74
N ALA A 281 8.54 8.69 5.27
CA ALA A 281 7.32 9.18 5.88
C ALA A 281 6.25 8.08 5.96
N LEU A 282 5.31 8.26 6.88
CA LEU A 282 4.10 7.46 7.04
C LEU A 282 2.92 8.41 7.09
N ASP A 283 1.81 8.07 6.41
CA ASP A 283 0.56 8.81 6.52
C ASP A 283 0.15 9.01 7.98
N GLY A 284 -0.27 10.23 8.29
CA GLY A 284 -0.65 10.63 9.64
C GLY A 284 -0.20 12.04 10.03
N PRO A 285 -0.42 12.43 11.29
CA PRO A 285 -0.23 13.80 11.76
C PRO A 285 1.20 14.34 11.60
N THR A 286 2.22 13.46 11.67
CA THR A 286 3.63 13.85 11.51
C THR A 286 3.92 14.30 10.08
N SER A 287 3.39 13.58 9.08
CA SER A 287 3.61 13.89 7.66
C SER A 287 2.55 14.84 7.08
N GLN A 288 1.43 15.04 7.78
CA GLN A 288 0.23 15.73 7.29
C GLN A 288 -0.28 15.19 5.94
N SER A 289 -0.03 13.91 5.67
CA SER A 289 -0.48 13.22 4.46
C SER A 289 -1.44 12.10 4.80
N GLY A 290 -2.34 11.82 3.87
CA GLY A 290 -3.36 10.78 3.99
C GLY A 290 -4.48 11.13 4.95
N LEU A 291 -4.61 12.41 5.36
CA LEU A 291 -5.59 12.92 6.34
C LEU A 291 -6.80 13.66 5.71
N GLY A 292 -7.06 13.42 4.42
CA GLY A 292 -8.10 14.15 3.69
C GLY A 292 -7.73 15.56 3.25
N ASP A 293 -8.68 16.23 2.60
CA ASP A 293 -8.57 17.63 2.18
C ASP A 293 -8.79 18.59 3.36
N ILE A 294 -9.56 18.15 4.37
CA ILE A 294 -9.90 18.89 5.58
C ILE A 294 -9.52 18.06 6.81
N ILE A 295 -8.30 18.30 7.30
CA ILE A 295 -7.79 17.65 8.52
C ILE A 295 -8.79 17.78 9.69
N GLY A 296 -9.21 16.65 10.23
CA GLY A 296 -10.14 16.55 11.36
C GLY A 296 -11.61 16.34 10.97
N GLU A 297 -11.91 16.25 9.68
CA GLU A 297 -13.18 15.77 9.17
C GLU A 297 -13.02 14.31 8.69
N ASP A 298 -14.15 13.63 8.49
CA ASP A 298 -14.24 12.25 8.01
C ASP A 298 -14.90 12.30 6.63
N GLU A 299 -14.10 12.46 5.57
CA GLU A 299 -14.58 12.64 4.20
C GLU A 299 -15.02 11.33 3.53
N ASP A 300 -14.39 10.19 3.87
CA ASP A 300 -14.75 8.87 3.35
C ASP A 300 -15.87 8.15 4.14
N GLY A 301 -16.22 8.65 5.33
CA GLY A 301 -17.32 8.16 6.15
C GLY A 301 -16.98 6.92 6.98
N ASP A 302 -15.70 6.58 7.13
CA ASP A 302 -15.24 5.45 7.92
C ASP A 302 -15.01 5.77 9.40
N GLY A 303 -15.21 7.03 9.78
CA GLY A 303 -15.12 7.52 11.16
C GLY A 303 -13.72 7.95 11.58
N THR A 304 -12.80 8.13 10.62
CA THR A 304 -11.43 8.58 10.85
C THR A 304 -11.07 9.72 9.91
N ASP A 305 -10.04 10.48 10.26
CA ASP A 305 -9.51 11.52 9.38
C ASP A 305 -8.72 10.97 8.18
N TYR A 306 -8.58 9.64 8.03
CA TYR A 306 -7.74 9.07 6.99
C TYR A 306 -8.57 8.67 5.77
N ASP A 307 -8.28 9.25 4.60
CA ASP A 307 -9.13 9.05 3.41
C ASP A 307 -8.47 8.26 2.27
N ARG A 308 -7.22 7.83 2.43
CA ARG A 308 -6.52 7.15 1.33
C ARG A 308 -7.17 5.80 1.04
N ILE A 309 -7.61 5.63 -0.22
CA ILE A 309 -8.19 4.38 -0.72
C ILE A 309 -7.36 3.85 -1.89
N PHE A 310 -7.00 2.58 -1.83
CA PHE A 310 -6.40 1.86 -2.94
C PHE A 310 -7.45 1.08 -3.71
N GLY A 311 -7.48 1.27 -5.03
CA GLY A 311 -8.35 0.51 -5.92
C GLY A 311 -7.67 -0.75 -6.42
N ILE A 312 -8.31 -1.92 -6.27
CA ILE A 312 -7.95 -3.15 -6.97
C ILE A 312 -8.96 -3.30 -8.13
N PRO A 313 -8.62 -2.86 -9.36
CA PRO A 313 -9.57 -2.80 -10.47
C PRO A 313 -9.73 -4.11 -11.24
N TYR A 314 -8.76 -5.01 -11.11
CA TYR A 314 -8.70 -6.28 -11.83
C TYR A 314 -7.85 -7.30 -11.09
N THR A 315 -7.99 -8.56 -11.49
CA THR A 315 -7.14 -9.65 -11.04
C THR A 315 -6.29 -10.20 -12.18
N THR A 316 -5.27 -10.98 -11.84
CA THR A 316 -4.46 -11.71 -12.81
C THR A 316 -5.29 -12.83 -13.43
N VAL A 317 -5.18 -13.02 -14.73
CA VAL A 317 -5.81 -14.10 -15.49
C VAL A 317 -4.84 -14.72 -16.50
N THR A 318 -5.01 -16.01 -16.77
CA THR A 318 -4.37 -16.72 -17.88
C THR A 318 -5.32 -16.76 -19.06
N THR A 319 -4.96 -16.13 -20.18
CA THR A 319 -5.74 -16.19 -21.41
C THR A 319 -5.56 -17.54 -22.08
N MET A 320 -6.68 -18.13 -22.51
CA MET A 320 -6.74 -19.51 -22.99
C MET A 320 -7.12 -19.56 -24.45
N ASN A 321 -6.54 -20.51 -25.19
CA ASN A 321 -6.86 -20.74 -26.59
C ASN A 321 -8.23 -21.44 -26.73
N PRO A 322 -9.19 -20.85 -27.47
CA PRO A 322 -10.52 -21.46 -27.66
C PRO A 322 -10.50 -22.83 -28.33
N ALA A 323 -9.44 -23.15 -29.09
CA ALA A 323 -9.27 -24.49 -29.68
C ALA A 323 -9.11 -25.59 -28.61
N CYS A 324 -8.76 -25.23 -27.38
CA CYS A 324 -8.68 -26.13 -26.23
C CYS A 324 -10.00 -26.21 -25.42
N GLY A 325 -11.08 -25.56 -25.87
CA GLY A 325 -12.40 -25.63 -25.22
C GLY A 325 -12.63 -24.58 -24.12
N PHE A 326 -11.85 -23.50 -24.11
CA PHE A 326 -12.01 -22.39 -23.17
C PHE A 326 -12.54 -21.15 -23.90
N ASN A 327 -13.72 -20.65 -23.52
CA ASN A 327 -14.26 -19.42 -24.11
C ASN A 327 -13.95 -18.17 -23.25
N LEU A 328 -13.38 -18.37 -22.05
CA LEU A 328 -12.94 -17.33 -21.13
C LEU A 328 -11.53 -17.64 -20.60
N PRO A 329 -10.81 -16.60 -20.14
CA PRO A 329 -9.60 -16.78 -19.32
C PRO A 329 -9.86 -17.55 -18.03
N ILE A 330 -8.79 -17.94 -17.34
CA ILE A 330 -8.85 -18.57 -16.01
C ILE A 330 -8.20 -17.63 -15.00
N ALA A 331 -8.80 -17.45 -13.81
CA ALA A 331 -8.23 -16.63 -12.75
C ALA A 331 -6.84 -17.14 -12.30
N GLY A 332 -5.92 -16.21 -12.08
CA GLY A 332 -4.53 -16.46 -11.68
C GLY A 332 -3.60 -16.84 -12.85
N ASP A 333 -2.33 -17.09 -12.52
CA ASP A 333 -1.37 -17.70 -13.44
C ASP A 333 -1.44 -19.22 -13.32
N VAL A 334 -2.20 -19.83 -14.23
CA VAL A 334 -2.35 -21.28 -14.38
C VAL A 334 -1.59 -21.80 -15.59
N SER A 335 -0.69 -20.99 -16.17
CA SER A 335 0.04 -21.34 -17.40
C SER A 335 0.81 -22.67 -17.28
N ALA A 336 1.30 -22.99 -16.08
CA ALA A 336 2.01 -24.23 -15.79
C ALA A 336 1.11 -25.47 -15.67
N LEU A 337 -0.21 -25.29 -15.51
CA LEU A 337 -1.18 -26.39 -15.36
C LEU A 337 -1.70 -26.90 -16.72
N PHE A 338 -1.53 -26.12 -17.78
CA PHE A 338 -2.07 -26.41 -19.10
C PHE A 338 -0.96 -26.67 -20.14
N PRO A 339 -1.25 -27.44 -21.20
CA PRO A 339 -0.35 -27.53 -22.35
C PRO A 339 -0.07 -26.15 -22.94
N ALA A 340 1.17 -25.91 -23.38
CA ALA A 340 1.60 -24.61 -23.88
C ALA A 340 0.76 -24.11 -25.08
N GLU A 341 0.23 -25.02 -25.90
CA GLU A 341 -0.67 -24.70 -27.02
C GLU A 341 -2.04 -24.15 -26.58
N CYS A 342 -2.41 -24.35 -25.31
CA CYS A 342 -3.67 -23.89 -24.74
C CYS A 342 -3.55 -22.56 -24.00
N VAL A 343 -2.34 -22.07 -23.76
CA VAL A 343 -2.06 -20.81 -23.05
C VAL A 343 -1.66 -19.74 -24.04
N GLU A 344 -2.40 -18.65 -24.09
CA GLU A 344 -2.09 -17.49 -24.94
C GLU A 344 -1.23 -16.45 -24.22
N GLY A 345 -1.37 -16.34 -22.89
CA GLY A 345 -0.58 -15.44 -22.07
C GLY A 345 -1.14 -15.27 -20.65
N VAL A 346 -0.48 -14.41 -19.87
CA VAL A 346 -0.92 -13.98 -18.54
C VAL A 346 -1.08 -12.46 -18.59
N THR A 347 -2.23 -11.97 -18.14
CA THR A 347 -2.63 -10.55 -18.21
C THR A 347 -3.55 -10.21 -17.03
N SER A 348 -4.03 -8.97 -16.93
CA SER A 348 -5.15 -8.61 -16.07
C SER A 348 -6.50 -8.79 -16.76
N GLY A 349 -7.53 -9.11 -15.99
CA GLY A 349 -8.91 -9.25 -16.50
C GLY A 349 -9.95 -9.34 -15.39
N ASN A 350 -11.22 -9.13 -15.78
CA ASN A 350 -12.37 -9.14 -14.87
C ASN A 350 -13.36 -10.27 -15.17
N ASP A 351 -13.16 -11.03 -16.24
CA ASP A 351 -14.05 -12.10 -16.68
C ASP A 351 -13.25 -13.39 -16.84
N PHE A 352 -13.64 -14.46 -16.15
CA PHE A 352 -12.89 -15.71 -16.14
C PHE A 352 -13.70 -16.91 -15.64
N TYR A 353 -13.17 -18.10 -15.83
CA TYR A 353 -13.50 -19.26 -15.01
C TYR A 353 -12.66 -19.26 -13.73
N LEU A 354 -13.24 -19.74 -12.64
CA LEU A 354 -12.52 -19.97 -11.38
C LEU A 354 -12.06 -21.43 -11.31
N MET A 355 -10.80 -21.63 -10.93
CA MET A 355 -10.23 -22.94 -10.64
C MET A 355 -9.74 -23.03 -9.20
N ASP A 356 -9.89 -24.20 -8.59
CA ASP A 356 -9.33 -24.50 -7.28
C ASP A 356 -9.12 -26.02 -7.11
N ALA A 357 -8.13 -26.41 -6.31
CA ALA A 357 -7.82 -27.83 -6.07
C ALA A 357 -8.95 -28.57 -5.32
N SER A 358 -9.75 -27.87 -4.51
CA SER A 358 -10.93 -28.44 -3.84
C SER A 358 -12.05 -28.80 -4.83
N LEU A 359 -12.00 -28.27 -6.06
CA LEU A 359 -13.01 -28.48 -7.09
C LEU A 359 -12.67 -29.65 -8.03
N THR A 360 -11.72 -30.51 -7.66
CA THR A 360 -11.29 -31.67 -8.46
C THR A 360 -12.43 -32.65 -8.82
N ALA A 361 -13.49 -32.71 -8.02
CA ALA A 361 -14.69 -33.51 -8.35
C ALA A 361 -15.46 -32.97 -9.58
N TRP A 362 -15.25 -31.69 -9.94
CA TRP A 362 -15.86 -30.99 -11.08
C TRP A 362 -14.78 -30.47 -12.04
N GLY A 363 -13.78 -31.31 -12.32
CA GLY A 363 -12.70 -30.99 -13.27
C GLY A 363 -11.75 -29.88 -12.82
N GLY A 364 -11.81 -29.47 -11.55
CA GLY A 364 -11.00 -28.38 -11.00
C GLY A 364 -11.61 -26.99 -11.21
N PHE A 365 -12.82 -26.89 -11.75
CA PHE A 365 -13.50 -25.63 -12.05
C PHE A 365 -14.69 -25.38 -11.12
N LEU A 366 -15.01 -24.10 -10.90
CA LEU A 366 -16.29 -23.73 -10.32
C LEU A 366 -17.38 -23.89 -11.38
N THR A 367 -18.14 -24.97 -11.25
CA THR A 367 -19.24 -25.30 -12.14
C THR A 367 -20.59 -25.07 -11.47
N TYR A 368 -21.67 -25.16 -12.25
CA TYR A 368 -23.03 -25.13 -11.73
C TYR A 368 -23.27 -26.21 -10.68
N ASN A 369 -22.81 -27.44 -10.93
CA ASN A 369 -22.92 -28.53 -9.96
C ASN A 369 -22.06 -28.27 -8.71
N ALA A 370 -20.84 -27.77 -8.86
CA ALA A 370 -19.97 -27.43 -7.74
C ALA A 370 -20.60 -26.37 -6.83
N ALA A 371 -21.11 -25.27 -7.42
CA ALA A 371 -21.79 -24.22 -6.69
C ALA A 371 -23.06 -24.73 -6.00
N SER A 372 -23.87 -25.54 -6.70
CA SER A 372 -25.08 -26.15 -6.13
C SER A 372 -24.76 -27.08 -4.97
N TYR A 373 -23.71 -27.89 -5.08
CA TYR A 373 -23.23 -28.74 -4.00
C TYR A 373 -22.83 -27.92 -2.77
N GLN A 374 -22.04 -26.86 -2.96
CA GLN A 374 -21.61 -25.97 -1.87
C GLN A 374 -22.79 -25.28 -1.17
N GLN A 375 -23.81 -24.85 -1.92
CA GLN A 375 -25.03 -24.29 -1.35
C GLN A 375 -25.76 -25.30 -0.46
N VAL A 376 -25.93 -26.55 -0.92
CA VAL A 376 -26.60 -27.59 -0.12
C VAL A 376 -25.79 -27.91 1.14
N GLN A 377 -24.46 -28.00 1.04
CA GLN A 377 -23.59 -28.17 2.22
C GLN A 377 -23.73 -27.03 3.22
N GLY A 378 -23.78 -25.78 2.74
CA GLY A 378 -24.00 -24.60 3.59
C GLY A 378 -25.34 -24.65 4.32
N MET A 379 -26.42 -25.06 3.63
CA MET A 379 -27.73 -25.25 4.24
C MET A 379 -27.73 -26.37 5.30
N CYS A 380 -27.10 -27.51 5.00
CA CYS A 380 -26.94 -28.60 5.97
C CYS A 380 -26.22 -28.14 7.24
N ALA A 381 -25.12 -27.39 7.09
CA ALA A 381 -24.36 -26.85 8.22
C ALA A 381 -25.22 -25.92 9.09
N GLN A 382 -26.04 -25.05 8.50
CA GLN A 382 -26.98 -24.18 9.22
C GLN A 382 -28.06 -24.98 9.97
N MET A 383 -28.42 -26.16 9.47
CA MET A 383 -29.36 -27.09 10.12
C MET A 383 -28.68 -27.98 11.18
N GLY A 384 -27.37 -27.84 11.39
CA GLY A 384 -26.60 -28.68 12.32
C GLY A 384 -26.40 -30.12 11.83
N ILE A 385 -26.57 -30.36 10.52
CA ILE A 385 -26.30 -31.65 9.87
C ILE A 385 -24.81 -31.69 9.51
N ASP A 386 -24.12 -32.75 9.94
CA ASP A 386 -22.71 -32.93 9.60
C ASP A 386 -22.52 -33.22 8.10
N ALA A 387 -21.35 -32.86 7.56
CA ALA A 387 -21.06 -32.98 6.13
C ALA A 387 -21.24 -34.41 5.59
N ALA A 388 -20.88 -35.45 6.35
CA ALA A 388 -21.01 -36.83 5.89
C ALA A 388 -22.48 -37.27 5.79
N THR A 389 -23.31 -36.83 6.75
CA THR A 389 -24.76 -37.03 6.66
C THR A 389 -25.36 -36.22 5.50
N CYS A 390 -24.89 -34.98 5.27
CA CYS A 390 -25.31 -34.16 4.14
C CYS A 390 -24.98 -34.82 2.79
N ASP A 391 -23.76 -35.36 2.64
CA ASP A 391 -23.34 -36.12 1.45
C ASP A 391 -24.26 -37.32 1.21
N GLY A 392 -24.71 -37.98 2.28
CA GLY A 392 -25.70 -39.05 2.23
C GLY A 392 -27.04 -38.60 1.65
N TYR A 393 -27.52 -37.41 2.01
CA TYR A 393 -28.73 -36.82 1.44
C TYR A 393 -28.53 -36.41 -0.02
N ILE A 394 -27.41 -35.77 -0.35
CA ILE A 394 -27.09 -35.34 -1.73
C ILE A 394 -27.00 -36.55 -2.66
N ALA A 395 -26.28 -37.60 -2.24
CA ALA A 395 -26.12 -38.81 -3.03
C ALA A 395 -27.41 -39.66 -3.16
N GLY A 396 -28.50 -39.29 -2.46
CA GLY A 396 -29.73 -40.07 -2.41
C GLY A 396 -29.58 -41.40 -1.67
N ASN A 397 -28.52 -41.53 -0.85
CA ASN A 397 -28.24 -42.71 -0.04
C ASN A 397 -29.05 -42.74 1.27
N VAL A 398 -29.62 -41.60 1.66
CA VAL A 398 -30.54 -41.46 2.79
C VAL A 398 -31.94 -41.16 2.24
N PRO A 399 -32.99 -41.91 2.63
CA PRO A 399 -34.35 -41.62 2.21
C PRO A 399 -34.78 -40.23 2.68
N LEU A 400 -35.18 -39.36 1.74
CA LEU A 400 -35.85 -38.11 2.06
C LEU A 400 -37.34 -38.36 2.31
N ALA A 401 -37.98 -37.49 3.08
CA ALA A 401 -39.43 -37.55 3.24
C ALA A 401 -40.10 -37.21 1.90
N ASP A 402 -41.24 -37.85 1.63
CA ASP A 402 -42.16 -37.46 0.56
C ASP A 402 -42.82 -36.14 0.98
N TYR A 403 -42.22 -35.03 0.55
CA TYR A 403 -42.62 -33.68 0.98
C TYR A 403 -43.84 -33.15 0.22
N ASP A 404 -44.10 -33.64 -1.00
CA ASP A 404 -45.24 -33.24 -1.82
C ASP A 404 -46.46 -34.17 -1.71
N GLY A 405 -46.28 -35.33 -1.07
CA GLY A 405 -47.33 -36.30 -0.74
C GLY A 405 -47.77 -37.16 -1.93
N ASP A 406 -46.94 -37.29 -2.97
CA ASP A 406 -47.26 -38.05 -4.19
C ASP A 406 -47.06 -39.58 -4.04
N GLY A 407 -46.52 -40.02 -2.90
CA GLY A 407 -46.22 -41.42 -2.60
C GLY A 407 -44.83 -41.88 -3.04
N VAL A 408 -44.00 -40.97 -3.53
CA VAL A 408 -42.60 -41.18 -3.94
C VAL A 408 -41.70 -40.35 -3.02
N PRO A 409 -40.78 -40.98 -2.27
CA PRO A 409 -39.76 -40.24 -1.52
C PRO A 409 -38.92 -39.38 -2.46
N GLU A 410 -38.63 -38.15 -2.06
CA GLU A 410 -37.76 -37.27 -2.84
C GLU A 410 -36.42 -37.95 -3.08
N THR A 411 -35.93 -37.89 -4.32
CA THR A 411 -34.59 -38.38 -4.65
C THR A 411 -33.57 -37.30 -4.35
N GLY A 412 -32.45 -37.68 -3.72
CA GLY A 412 -31.34 -36.76 -3.49
C GLY A 412 -30.81 -36.11 -4.78
N PHE A 413 -30.03 -35.05 -4.63
CA PHE A 413 -29.46 -34.26 -5.72
C PHE A 413 -28.22 -34.88 -6.35
N ALA A 414 -28.19 -36.20 -6.59
CA ALA A 414 -26.97 -36.92 -6.94
C ALA A 414 -26.29 -36.41 -8.23
N TYR A 415 -27.03 -35.73 -9.11
CA TYR A 415 -26.50 -35.09 -10.30
C TYR A 415 -25.48 -33.99 -9.99
N VAL A 416 -25.57 -33.30 -8.85
CA VAL A 416 -24.61 -32.24 -8.46
C VAL A 416 -23.23 -32.80 -8.09
N LEU A 417 -23.11 -34.12 -7.94
CA LEU A 417 -21.83 -34.80 -7.71
C LEU A 417 -21.12 -35.17 -9.02
N ALA A 418 -21.77 -34.98 -10.16
CA ALA A 418 -21.18 -35.28 -11.46
C ALA A 418 -20.32 -34.10 -11.95
N ASP A 419 -19.17 -34.42 -12.53
CA ASP A 419 -18.34 -33.47 -13.24
C ASP A 419 -19.08 -32.96 -14.48
N ASP A 420 -19.38 -31.67 -14.49
CA ASP A 420 -20.04 -30.92 -15.55
C ASP A 420 -19.14 -29.84 -16.17
N SER A 421 -17.83 -29.88 -15.92
CA SER A 421 -16.88 -28.87 -16.41
C SER A 421 -16.62 -28.91 -17.93
N ALA A 422 -17.12 -29.95 -18.61
CA ALA A 422 -16.89 -30.18 -20.04
C ALA A 422 -17.49 -29.10 -20.95
N THR A 423 -18.50 -28.37 -20.47
CA THR A 423 -19.13 -27.26 -21.20
C THR A 423 -19.14 -26.00 -20.36
N ASP A 424 -19.51 -24.89 -20.97
CA ASP A 424 -19.81 -23.67 -20.25
C ASP A 424 -21.26 -23.70 -19.77
N PHE A 425 -21.51 -22.99 -18.68
CA PHE A 425 -22.87 -22.83 -18.20
C PHE A 425 -23.70 -22.04 -19.21
N ASP A 426 -24.87 -22.58 -19.57
CA ASP A 426 -25.86 -21.89 -20.39
C ASP A 426 -27.14 -21.66 -19.57
N PRO A 427 -27.48 -20.40 -19.23
CA PRO A 427 -28.68 -20.09 -18.44
C PRO A 427 -29.98 -20.41 -19.18
N SER A 428 -29.95 -20.76 -20.48
CA SER A 428 -31.14 -21.19 -21.21
C SER A 428 -31.78 -22.45 -20.62
N CYS A 429 -31.02 -23.26 -19.87
CA CYS A 429 -31.50 -24.44 -19.14
C CYS A 429 -32.72 -24.14 -18.23
N TYR A 430 -32.76 -22.95 -17.61
CA TYR A 430 -33.89 -22.51 -16.78
C TYR A 430 -35.20 -22.35 -17.56
N SER A 431 -35.12 -22.11 -18.87
CA SER A 431 -36.28 -21.90 -19.75
C SER A 431 -36.64 -23.13 -20.58
N THR A 432 -35.67 -23.98 -20.90
CA THR A 432 -35.86 -25.20 -21.69
C THR A 432 -36.25 -26.40 -20.83
N GLY A 433 -35.97 -26.35 -19.52
CA GLY A 433 -36.16 -27.48 -18.60
C GLY A 433 -35.09 -28.57 -18.75
N GLU A 434 -34.02 -28.29 -19.50
CA GLU A 434 -32.83 -29.13 -19.54
C GLU A 434 -32.06 -29.02 -18.22
N THR A 435 -31.28 -30.06 -17.89
CA THR A 435 -30.44 -30.04 -16.70
C THR A 435 -29.36 -28.97 -16.83
N CYS A 436 -29.38 -27.99 -15.94
CA CYS A 436 -28.33 -26.98 -15.83
C CYS A 436 -26.99 -27.61 -15.44
N ALA A 437 -25.93 -27.20 -16.11
CA ALA A 437 -24.60 -27.78 -16.02
C ALA A 437 -23.57 -26.83 -16.67
N GLY A 438 -22.30 -26.92 -16.29
CA GLY A 438 -21.21 -26.21 -16.97
C GLY A 438 -20.37 -25.34 -16.05
N LYS A 439 -19.21 -24.93 -16.55
CA LYS A 439 -18.32 -23.96 -15.87
C LYS A 439 -19.01 -22.60 -15.74
N LEU A 440 -18.96 -22.01 -14.56
CA LEU A 440 -19.50 -20.69 -14.32
C LEU A 440 -18.53 -19.60 -14.82
N HIS A 441 -19.08 -18.65 -15.56
CA HIS A 441 -18.43 -17.36 -15.83
C HIS A 441 -18.53 -16.53 -14.55
N MET A 442 -17.37 -16.20 -14.00
CA MET A 442 -17.22 -15.35 -12.82
C MET A 442 -16.70 -13.98 -13.23
N GLN A 443 -17.14 -12.95 -12.51
CA GLN A 443 -16.73 -11.57 -12.68
C GLN A 443 -16.04 -11.07 -11.41
N PHE A 444 -14.93 -10.36 -11.59
CA PHE A 444 -14.21 -9.72 -10.50
C PHE A 444 -14.96 -8.46 -10.04
N ASP A 445 -15.07 -8.28 -8.72
CA ASP A 445 -15.58 -7.06 -8.11
C ASP A 445 -14.41 -6.10 -7.84
N PRO A 446 -14.32 -4.95 -8.55
CA PRO A 446 -13.35 -3.91 -8.19
C PRO A 446 -13.45 -3.59 -6.71
N THR A 447 -12.34 -3.75 -6.00
CA THR A 447 -12.33 -3.70 -4.53
C THR A 447 -11.60 -2.45 -4.08
N CYS A 448 -12.24 -1.67 -3.22
CA CYS A 448 -11.63 -0.52 -2.56
C CYS A 448 -11.03 -0.97 -1.22
N VAL A 449 -9.75 -0.68 -0.99
CA VAL A 449 -9.04 -0.97 0.25
C VAL A 449 -8.73 0.35 0.95
N PRO A 450 -9.39 0.68 2.07
CA PRO A 450 -8.97 1.80 2.91
C PRO A 450 -7.56 1.54 3.44
N GLN A 451 -6.67 2.50 3.28
CA GLN A 451 -5.25 2.27 3.53
C GLN A 451 -4.52 3.44 4.18
N LEU A 452 -3.31 3.13 4.65
CA LEU A 452 -2.25 4.09 4.94
C LEU A 452 -1.08 3.80 4.02
N GLU A 453 -0.37 4.84 3.62
CA GLU A 453 0.82 4.71 2.80
C GLU A 453 2.07 5.06 3.61
N ALA A 454 3.04 4.17 3.61
CA ALA A 454 4.41 4.51 3.97
C ALA A 454 5.23 4.69 2.71
N ARG A 455 6.10 5.69 2.71
CA ARG A 455 6.88 6.06 1.53
C ARG A 455 8.31 6.37 1.90
N GLU A 456 9.19 5.90 1.03
CA GLU A 456 10.61 6.20 1.01
C GLU A 456 10.90 6.88 -0.32
N VAL A 457 11.30 8.14 -0.27
CA VAL A 457 11.47 9.00 -1.45
C VAL A 457 12.92 9.42 -1.56
N MET A 458 13.51 9.25 -2.73
CA MET A 458 14.86 9.70 -3.07
C MET A 458 14.79 10.53 -4.35
N LEU A 459 15.28 11.76 -4.27
CA LEU A 459 15.28 12.75 -5.35
C LEU A 459 16.69 13.25 -5.62
N GLU A 460 16.99 13.41 -6.90
CA GLU A 460 18.25 13.96 -7.41
C GLU A 460 17.96 15.19 -8.26
N PHE A 461 18.72 16.26 -8.05
CA PHE A 461 18.53 17.53 -8.72
C PHE A 461 19.85 18.07 -9.26
N VAL A 462 19.74 18.90 -10.30
CA VAL A 462 20.78 19.82 -10.74
C VAL A 462 20.44 21.23 -10.30
N GLU A 463 21.47 22.02 -10.01
CA GLU A 463 21.30 23.42 -9.65
C GLU A 463 21.13 24.25 -10.92
N THR A 464 20.06 25.05 -10.98
CA THR A 464 19.72 25.89 -12.15
C THR A 464 20.23 27.33 -12.03
N GLY A 465 20.98 27.63 -10.95
CA GLY A 465 21.66 28.90 -10.72
C GLY A 465 20.83 29.92 -9.93
N GLY A 466 21.39 30.42 -8.84
CA GLY A 466 20.84 31.53 -8.06
C GLY A 466 21.10 32.90 -8.72
N CYS A 467 20.04 33.71 -8.84
CA CYS A 467 20.04 35.18 -8.97
C CYS A 467 20.93 35.86 -10.04
N GLU A 468 21.53 35.17 -11.01
CA GLU A 468 21.97 35.81 -12.25
C GLU A 468 20.86 35.66 -13.29
N ALA A 469 20.15 36.75 -13.57
CA ALA A 469 19.19 36.83 -14.68
C ALA A 469 19.92 36.76 -16.04
N ASN A 470 20.59 35.64 -16.31
CA ASN A 470 21.29 35.37 -17.56
C ASN A 470 20.35 34.77 -18.63
N GLY A 471 19.16 34.30 -18.24
CA GLY A 471 18.20 33.67 -19.15
C GLY A 471 18.70 32.34 -19.71
N ASP A 472 19.49 31.59 -18.95
CA ASP A 472 20.02 30.26 -19.29
C ASP A 472 19.58 29.27 -18.21
N SER A 473 18.28 28.94 -18.22
CA SER A 473 17.63 28.13 -17.19
C SER A 473 18.07 26.68 -17.19
N ASN A 474 18.61 26.17 -18.30
CA ASN A 474 19.07 24.79 -18.41
C ASN A 474 20.61 24.64 -18.18
N GLY A 475 21.35 25.74 -18.10
CA GLY A 475 22.79 25.77 -17.81
C GLY A 475 23.69 25.28 -18.94
N ASP A 476 23.20 25.23 -20.18
CA ASP A 476 23.94 24.78 -21.37
C ASP A 476 24.86 25.87 -21.97
N GLY A 477 24.83 27.08 -21.41
CA GLY A 477 25.60 28.23 -21.87
C GLY A 477 24.98 28.94 -23.09
N THR A 478 23.76 28.58 -23.48
CA THR A 478 23.04 29.13 -24.63
C THR A 478 21.58 29.46 -24.34
N THR A 479 21.28 30.74 -24.11
CA THR A 479 19.90 31.25 -24.06
C THR A 479 19.11 30.97 -25.35
N ASN A 480 18.19 30.02 -25.27
CA ASN A 480 17.33 29.56 -26.36
C ASN A 480 15.89 29.32 -25.86
N VAL A 481 15.02 28.77 -26.72
CA VAL A 481 13.60 28.57 -26.38
C VAL A 481 13.37 27.53 -25.28
N LEU A 482 14.37 26.72 -24.97
CA LEU A 482 14.39 25.80 -23.83
C LEU A 482 14.69 26.53 -22.51
N ASP A 483 15.16 27.78 -22.57
CA ASP A 483 15.48 28.64 -21.40
C ASP A 483 14.42 29.69 -21.11
N ILE A 484 13.30 29.64 -21.83
CA ILE A 484 12.12 30.45 -21.54
C ILE A 484 11.26 29.63 -20.58
N VAL A 485 11.42 29.89 -19.29
CA VAL A 485 10.37 29.65 -18.28
C VAL A 485 9.66 30.97 -18.03
#